data_AF-A0A9P6ZMU2-F1
#
_entry.id   AF-A0A9P6ZMU2-F1
#
_cell.length_a   1.000
_cell.length_b   1.000
_cell.length_c   1.000
_cell.angle_alpha   90.00
_cell.angle_beta   90.00
_cell.angle_gamma   90.00
#
_symmetry.space_group_name_H-M   'P 1'
#
loop_
_entity.id
_entity.type
_entity.pdbx_description
1 polymer ?
#
loop_
_entity_poly.entity_id
_entity_poly.type
_entity_poly.pdbx_seq_one_letter_code
_entity_poly.pdbx_strand_id
1 'polypeptide(L)'
;LTFRDLLIFVTDAQRLFLEIHSFIDWVLIAQPRISSGVRTVIINSEWMGAFTHDSDMCNKLHMAGVPVWYVRTMAYIPANMKV
;
A
#
# COMPACT_ATOMS: atom_id res chain seq x y z
N LEU A 1 26.36 16.67 10.22
CA LEU A 1 25.35 15.59 10.20
C LEU A 1 24.90 15.36 11.62
N THR A 2 23.63 15.59 11.94
CA THR A 2 23.07 15.29 13.27
C THR A 2 22.56 13.84 13.33
N PHE A 3 22.36 13.30 14.54
CA PHE A 3 21.73 11.99 14.71
C PHE A 3 20.33 11.92 14.06
N ARG A 4 19.60 13.03 14.08
CA ARG A 4 18.30 13.17 13.42
C ARG A 4 18.42 13.05 11.89
N ASP A 5 19.43 13.67 11.29
CA ASP A 5 19.65 13.61 9.84
C ASP A 5 20.00 12.19 9.38
N LEU A 6 20.78 11.45 10.18
CA LEU A 6 21.07 10.03 9.93
C LEU A 6 19.81 9.17 9.98
N LEU A 7 18.94 9.40 10.96
CA LEU A 7 17.69 8.66 11.07
C LEU A 7 16.80 8.88 9.84
N ILE A 8 16.64 10.14 9.41
CA ILE A 8 15.88 10.49 8.21
C ILE A 8 16.46 9.77 6.99
N PHE A 9 17.78 9.82 6.81
CA PHE A 9 18.43 9.18 5.67
C PHE A 9 18.19 7.66 5.62
N VAL A 10 18.29 6.98 6.78
CA VAL A 10 18.03 5.53 6.86
C VAL A 10 16.55 5.23 6.59
N THR A 11 15.63 5.99 7.18
CA THR A 11 14.19 5.81 6.97
C THR A 11 13.80 6.02 5.50
N ASP A 12 14.36 7.04 4.85
CA ASP A 12 14.10 7.30 3.43
C ASP A 12 14.65 6.18 2.53
N ALA A 13 15.84 5.66 2.83
CA ALA A 13 16.41 4.52 2.11
C ALA A 13 15.57 3.25 2.29
N GLN A 14 15.12 2.96 3.51
CA GLN A 14 14.24 1.81 3.81
C GLN A 14 12.90 1.94 3.10
N ARG A 15 12.31 3.14 3.13
CA ARG A 15 11.06 3.44 2.43
C ARG A 15 11.19 3.22 0.93
N LEU A 16 12.24 3.78 0.31
CA LEU A 16 12.47 3.64 -1.13
C LEU A 16 12.63 2.16 -1.52
N PHE A 17 13.35 1.38 -0.71
CA PHE A 17 13.49 -0.05 -0.95
C PHE A 17 12.14 -0.79 -0.94
N LEU A 18 11.29 -0.50 0.05
CA LEU A 18 9.95 -1.09 0.15
C LEU A 18 9.04 -0.65 -1.00
N GLU A 19 9.12 0.62 -1.42
CA GLU A 19 8.38 1.13 -2.57
C GLU A 19 8.78 0.39 -3.85
N ILE A 20 10.08 0.22 -4.11
CA ILE A 20 10.57 -0.55 -5.26
C ILE A 20 10.10 -2.01 -5.22
N HIS A 21 10.22 -2.67 -4.06
CA HIS A 21 9.78 -4.06 -3.91
C HIS A 21 8.28 -4.20 -4.19
N SER A 22 7.46 -3.32 -3.60
CA SER A 22 6.01 -3.32 -3.83
C SER A 22 5.64 -3.04 -5.29
N PHE A 23 6.40 -2.21 -5.99
CA PHE A 23 6.20 -1.92 -7.41
C PHE A 23 6.50 -3.15 -8.28
N ILE A 24 7.56 -3.90 -7.95
CA ILE A 24 7.87 -5.16 -8.63
C ILE A 24 6.74 -6.18 -8.43
N ASP A 25 6.25 -6.36 -7.20
CA ASP A 25 5.11 -7.24 -6.90
C ASP A 25 3.84 -6.82 -7.65
N TRP A 26 3.61 -5.51 -7.77
CA TRP A 26 2.50 -4.95 -8.54
C TRP A 26 2.58 -5.34 -10.01
N VAL A 27 3.71 -5.05 -10.67
CA VAL A 27 3.89 -5.29 -12.11
C VAL A 27 3.88 -6.77 -12.44
N LEU A 28 4.55 -7.59 -11.63
CA LEU A 28 4.74 -9.01 -11.93
C LEU A 28 3.54 -9.88 -11.52
N ILE A 29 2.77 -9.47 -10.50
CA ILE A 29 1.77 -10.36 -9.88
C ILE A 29 0.41 -9.69 -9.75
N ALA A 30 0.30 -8.55 -9.07
CA ALA A 30 -1.00 -7.99 -8.71
C ALA A 30 -1.77 -7.45 -9.95
N GLN A 31 -1.12 -6.64 -10.78
CA GLN A 31 -1.73 -6.07 -11.98
C GLN A 31 -2.19 -7.16 -12.97
N PRO A 32 -1.37 -8.18 -13.30
CA PRO A 32 -1.83 -9.30 -14.13
C PRO A 32 -3.06 -10.03 -13.56
N ARG A 33 -3.12 -10.26 -12.24
CA ARG A 33 -4.28 -10.90 -11.59
C ARG A 33 -5.55 -10.07 -11.71
N ILE A 34 -5.43 -8.75 -11.47
CA ILE A 34 -6.56 -7.83 -11.62
C ILE A 34 -7.07 -7.84 -13.07
N SER A 35 -6.17 -7.72 -14.05
CA SER A 35 -6.54 -7.67 -15.48
C SER A 35 -7.13 -8.98 -15.99
N SER A 36 -6.66 -10.12 -15.48
CA SER A 36 -7.19 -11.45 -15.83
C SER A 36 -8.49 -11.81 -15.08
N GLY A 37 -8.89 -11.02 -14.08
CA GLY A 37 -10.05 -11.30 -13.23
C GLY A 37 -9.85 -12.48 -12.28
N VAL A 38 -8.61 -12.94 -12.09
CA VAL A 38 -8.28 -14.00 -11.13
C VAL A 38 -8.52 -13.50 -9.73
N ARG A 39 -9.43 -14.17 -9.02
CA ARG A 39 -9.74 -13.89 -7.61
C ARG A 39 -8.96 -14.87 -6.73
N THR A 40 -8.30 -14.36 -5.71
CA THR A 40 -7.74 -15.20 -4.65
C THR A 40 -8.62 -15.15 -3.41
N VAL A 41 -8.67 -16.27 -2.69
CA VAL A 41 -9.40 -16.39 -1.41
C VAL A 41 -8.52 -15.93 -0.25
N ILE A 42 -7.20 -15.91 -0.44
CA ILE A 42 -6.22 -15.65 0.62
C ILE A 42 -5.38 -14.42 0.26
N ILE A 43 -5.33 -13.47 1.20
CA ILE A 43 -4.46 -12.30 1.16
C ILE A 43 -3.04 -12.74 1.53
N ASN A 44 -2.05 -12.28 0.77
CA ASN A 44 -0.66 -12.55 1.10
C ASN A 44 -0.16 -11.55 2.17
N SER A 45 0.04 -12.02 3.40
CA SER A 45 0.53 -11.22 4.52
C SER A 45 1.98 -10.73 4.35
N GLU A 46 2.75 -11.37 3.47
CA GLU A 46 4.16 -11.03 3.24
C GLU A 46 4.33 -9.85 2.27
N TRP A 47 3.24 -9.39 1.65
CA TRP A 47 3.27 -8.23 0.77
C TRP A 47 3.18 -6.93 1.56
N MET A 48 3.92 -5.91 1.11
CA MET A 48 3.83 -4.56 1.67
C MET A 48 2.39 -4.01 1.62
N GLY A 49 1.62 -4.43 0.62
CA GLY A 49 0.24 -4.00 0.43
C GLY A 49 0.13 -2.62 -0.20
N ALA A 50 -1.05 -2.00 -0.09
CA ALA A 50 -1.34 -0.72 -0.71
C ALA A 50 -2.29 0.15 0.13
N PHE A 51 -2.07 1.46 0.08
CA PHE A 51 -2.99 2.46 0.60
C PHE A 51 -3.77 3.08 -0.55
N THR A 52 -5.09 3.15 -0.44
CA THR A 52 -5.94 3.78 -1.46
C THR A 52 -7.12 4.51 -0.84
N HIS A 53 -7.56 5.58 -1.48
CA HIS A 53 -8.80 6.29 -1.16
C HIS A 53 -9.93 5.93 -2.14
N ASP A 54 -9.64 5.13 -3.16
CA ASP A 54 -10.60 4.62 -4.14
C ASP A 54 -11.11 3.25 -3.68
N SER A 55 -12.42 3.16 -3.45
CA SER A 55 -13.10 1.94 -3.00
C SER A 55 -13.07 0.84 -4.07
N ASP A 56 -13.16 1.18 -5.35
CA ASP A 56 -13.14 0.21 -6.44
C ASP A 56 -11.76 -0.40 -6.58
N MET A 57 -10.72 0.43 -6.48
CA MET A 57 -9.34 -0.04 -6.45
C MET A 57 -9.06 -0.89 -5.20
N CYS A 58 -9.60 -0.48 -4.03
CA CYS A 58 -9.49 -1.25 -2.80
C CYS A 58 -10.02 -2.68 -2.98
N ASN A 59 -11.22 -2.81 -3.56
CA ASN A 59 -11.81 -4.12 -3.81
C ASN A 59 -10.98 -4.93 -4.84
N LYS A 60 -10.54 -4.32 -5.95
CA LYS A 60 -9.69 -5.01 -6.95
C LYS A 60 -8.40 -5.56 -6.34
N LEU A 61 -7.72 -4.76 -5.52
CA LEU A 61 -6.49 -5.14 -4.82
C LEU A 61 -6.75 -6.29 -3.83
N HIS A 62 -7.79 -6.16 -3.01
CA HIS A 62 -8.18 -7.20 -2.06
C HIS A 62 -8.47 -8.53 -2.75
N MET A 63 -9.22 -8.49 -3.86
CA MET A 63 -9.56 -9.68 -4.65
C MET A 63 -8.35 -10.29 -5.37
N ALA A 64 -7.30 -9.50 -5.63
CA ALA A 64 -6.03 -9.97 -6.16
C ALA A 64 -5.07 -10.53 -5.07
N GLY A 65 -5.46 -10.42 -3.79
CA GLY A 65 -4.70 -10.93 -2.64
C GLY A 65 -3.76 -9.93 -2.02
N VAL A 66 -3.87 -8.66 -2.39
CA VAL A 66 -3.02 -7.59 -1.88
C VAL A 66 -3.61 -7.12 -0.55
N PRO A 67 -2.82 -7.04 0.54
CA PRO A 67 -3.22 -6.31 1.74
C PRO A 67 -3.54 -4.86 1.38
N VAL A 68 -4.70 -4.36 1.78
CA VAL A 68 -5.13 -3.01 1.40
C VAL A 68 -5.71 -2.25 2.57
N TRP A 69 -5.33 -0.98 2.69
CA TRP A 69 -5.86 -0.06 3.67
C TRP A 69 -6.59 1.06 2.95
N TYR A 70 -7.91 1.13 3.17
CA TYR A 70 -8.74 2.22 2.68
C TYR A 70 -8.50 3.46 3.54
N VAL A 71 -7.82 4.45 2.97
CA VAL A 71 -7.49 5.70 3.65
C VAL A 71 -8.58 6.72 3.35
N ARG A 72 -9.25 7.17 4.41
CA ARG A 72 -10.24 8.23 4.30
C ARG A 72 -9.55 9.54 3.91
N THR A 73 -10.07 10.21 2.88
CA THR A 73 -9.58 11.53 2.46
C THR A 73 -9.73 12.54 3.60
N MET A 74 -8.77 13.46 3.75
CA MET A 74 -8.80 14.48 4.81
C MET A 74 -10.09 15.31 4.82
N ALA A 75 -10.70 15.55 3.65
CA ALA A 75 -11.99 16.26 3.54
C ALA A 75 -13.13 15.60 4.32
N TYR A 76 -13.03 14.30 4.63
CA TYR A 76 -14.04 13.53 5.35
C TYR A 76 -13.64 13.18 6.79
N ILE A 77 -12.49 13.71 7.26
CA ILE A 77 -12.06 13.61 8.65
C ILE A 77 -12.72 14.77 9.42
N PRO A 78 -13.58 14.49 10.42
CA PRO A 78 -14.19 15.55 11.21
C PRO A 78 -13.13 16.41 11.90
N ALA A 79 -13.29 17.73 11.90
CA ALA A 79 -12.34 18.65 12.54
C ALA A 79 -12.17 18.42 14.06
N ASN A 80 -13.13 17.73 14.68
CA ASN A 80 -13.13 17.36 16.09
C ASN A 80 -12.70 15.91 16.35
N MET A 81 -12.23 15.18 15.33
CA MET A 81 -11.70 13.83 15.52
C MET A 81 -10.43 13.91 16.36
N LYS A 82 -10.47 13.30 17.56
CA LYS A 82 -9.27 13.14 18.41
C LYS A 82 -8.52 11.89 17.94
N VAL A 83 -7.22 12.04 17.68
CA VAL A 83 -6.28 10.96 17.40
C VAL A 83 -5.69 10.47 18.72
#